data_AF-A0A3D3KWX7-F1
#
_entry.id   AF-A0A3D3KWX7-F1
#
_cell.length_a   1.000
_cell.length_b   1.000
_cell.length_c   1.000
_cell.angle_alpha   90.00
_cell.angle_beta   90.00
_cell.angle_gamma   90.00
#
_symmetry.space_group_name_H-M   'P 1'
#
loop_
_entity.id
_entity.type
_entity.pdbx_description
1 polymer ?
#
loop_
_entity_poly.entity_id
_entity_poly.type
_entity_poly.pdbx_seq_one_letter_code
_entity_poly.pdbx_strand_id
1 'polypeptide(L)'
;TLDDGELAAVGLPPGSAAVTFDRARFLADRHEAVVFADIILRGTAARPAQFGCFGLHEWAMVYRQDKFDLRHEYLQLRLGPAGTDKVVEDNRIRCSHFDAFRFYTPDAIALNELAPSRENQRHMEQPGCLHANMDLYKWAYKLLPALPSELVMDCFELSWRIRAMDMQASPYDLAEWGYPPIRIETTEGKAAYVEHQRAFAAEAAALRGRLAQALAPLKPSET
;
A
#
# COMPACT_ATOMS: atom_id res chain seq x y z
N THR A 1 -20.57 -31.16 -0.54
CA THR A 1 -21.62 -30.74 0.40
C THR A 1 -21.02 -30.78 1.77
N LEU A 2 -21.25 -29.75 2.58
CA LEU A 2 -20.79 -29.73 3.96
C LEU A 2 -21.48 -30.87 4.74
N ASP A 3 -20.76 -31.49 5.67
CA ASP A 3 -21.40 -32.36 6.67
C ASP A 3 -22.09 -31.53 7.77
N ASP A 4 -22.93 -32.18 8.59
CA ASP A 4 -23.69 -31.49 9.64
C ASP A 4 -22.78 -30.82 10.70
N GLY A 5 -21.57 -31.34 10.91
CA GLY A 5 -20.58 -30.77 11.81
C GLY A 5 -19.96 -29.50 11.23
N GLU A 6 -19.62 -29.50 9.94
CA GLU A 6 -19.13 -28.33 9.23
C GLU A 6 -20.20 -27.24 9.11
N LEU A 7 -21.48 -27.61 8.90
CA LEU A 7 -22.61 -26.68 8.92
C LEU A 7 -22.79 -26.04 10.30
N ALA A 8 -22.76 -26.84 11.37
CA ALA A 8 -22.87 -26.33 12.73
C ALA A 8 -21.72 -25.37 13.10
N ALA A 9 -20.50 -25.65 12.62
CA ALA A 9 -19.33 -24.80 12.86
C ALA A 9 -19.48 -23.37 12.30
N VAL A 10 -20.31 -23.18 11.28
CA VAL A 10 -20.63 -21.88 10.68
C VAL A 10 -22.05 -21.40 11.03
N GLY A 11 -22.71 -22.04 12.00
CA GLY A 11 -24.04 -21.65 12.48
C GLY A 11 -25.19 -21.93 11.52
N LEU A 12 -25.02 -22.88 10.58
CA LEU A 12 -26.05 -23.27 9.63
C LEU A 12 -26.84 -24.51 10.11
N PRO A 13 -28.18 -24.56 9.90
CA PRO A 13 -28.98 -25.75 10.22
C PRO A 13 -28.56 -27.00 9.41
N PRO A 14 -28.75 -28.22 9.96
CA PRO A 14 -28.57 -29.46 9.20
C PRO A 14 -29.34 -29.47 7.88
N GLY A 15 -28.73 -30.03 6.84
CA GLY A 15 -29.32 -30.08 5.49
C GLY A 15 -29.34 -28.74 4.73
N SER A 16 -28.76 -27.67 5.28
CA SER A 16 -28.62 -26.41 4.55
C SER A 16 -27.75 -26.56 3.31
N ALA A 17 -28.18 -25.98 2.18
CA ALA A 17 -27.35 -25.88 1.00
C ALA A 17 -26.29 -24.78 1.22
N ALA A 18 -25.01 -25.17 1.17
CA ALA A 18 -23.88 -24.27 1.34
C ALA A 18 -22.76 -24.60 0.35
N VAL A 19 -21.92 -23.61 0.08
CA VAL A 19 -20.71 -23.74 -0.75
C VAL A 19 -19.47 -23.52 0.10
N THR A 20 -18.41 -24.25 -0.20
CA THR A 20 -17.11 -24.08 0.44
C THR A 20 -16.07 -23.54 -0.52
N PHE A 21 -15.10 -22.87 0.06
CA PHE A 21 -13.85 -22.56 -0.60
C PHE A 21 -13.06 -23.84 -0.87
N ASP A 22 -12.80 -24.14 -2.15
CA ASP A 22 -11.89 -25.22 -2.55
C ASP A 22 -10.43 -24.80 -2.34
N ARG A 23 -9.97 -25.01 -1.11
CA ARG A 23 -8.61 -24.72 -0.68
C ARG A 23 -7.56 -25.45 -1.49
N ALA A 24 -7.75 -26.73 -1.78
CA ALA A 24 -6.74 -27.55 -2.43
C ALA A 24 -6.47 -27.04 -3.84
N ARG A 25 -7.55 -26.80 -4.61
CA ARG A 25 -7.46 -26.21 -5.93
C ARG A 25 -6.89 -24.79 -5.90
N PHE A 26 -7.34 -23.95 -4.96
CA PHE A 26 -6.81 -22.60 -4.83
C PHE A 26 -5.31 -22.59 -4.56
N LEU A 27 -4.82 -23.45 -3.66
CA LEU A 27 -3.39 -23.51 -3.36
C LEU A 27 -2.59 -24.07 -4.53
N ALA A 28 -3.12 -25.01 -5.32
CA ALA A 28 -2.48 -25.44 -6.55
C ALA A 28 -2.27 -24.28 -7.53
N ASP A 29 -3.23 -23.34 -7.62
CA ASP A 29 -3.17 -22.21 -8.56
C ASP A 29 -2.45 -20.96 -7.98
N ARG A 30 -2.46 -20.77 -6.67
CA ARG A 30 -2.08 -19.50 -6.01
C ARG A 30 -0.99 -19.64 -4.95
N HIS A 31 -0.34 -20.79 -4.84
CA HIS A 31 0.72 -21.06 -3.85
C HIS A 31 1.73 -19.91 -3.72
N GLU A 32 2.34 -19.49 -4.85
CA GLU A 32 3.37 -18.44 -4.84
C GLU A 32 2.84 -17.09 -4.33
N ALA A 33 1.58 -16.76 -4.66
CA ALA A 33 0.96 -15.51 -4.22
C ALA A 33 0.71 -15.52 -2.69
N VAL A 34 0.29 -16.65 -2.13
CA VAL A 34 0.12 -16.83 -0.68
C VAL A 34 1.47 -16.70 0.04
N VAL A 35 2.49 -17.41 -0.44
CA VAL A 35 3.84 -17.37 0.13
C VAL A 35 4.42 -15.95 0.06
N PHE A 36 4.32 -15.29 -1.09
CA PHE A 36 4.83 -13.93 -1.24
C PHE A 36 4.09 -12.91 -0.36
N ALA A 37 2.76 -13.01 -0.26
CA ALA A 37 1.99 -12.14 0.62
C ALA A 37 2.42 -12.32 2.09
N ASP A 38 2.59 -13.56 2.57
CA ASP A 38 3.06 -13.82 3.94
C ASP A 38 4.46 -13.23 4.18
N ILE A 39 5.40 -13.42 3.24
CA ILE A 39 6.75 -12.85 3.30
C ILE A 39 6.69 -11.32 3.37
N ILE A 40 5.92 -10.67 2.51
CA ILE A 40 5.79 -9.20 2.50
C ILE A 40 5.15 -8.70 3.79
N LEU A 41 4.06 -9.31 4.25
CA LEU A 41 3.34 -8.88 5.44
C LEU A 41 4.23 -9.02 6.69
N ARG A 42 4.83 -10.19 6.92
CA ARG A 42 5.70 -10.41 8.09
C ARG A 42 7.00 -9.63 8.01
N GLY A 43 7.62 -9.60 6.82
CA GLY A 43 8.86 -8.85 6.59
C GLY A 43 8.69 -7.35 6.82
N THR A 44 7.57 -6.78 6.38
CA THR A 44 7.22 -5.38 6.66
C THR A 44 7.04 -5.18 8.17
N ALA A 45 6.25 -6.01 8.84
CA ALA A 45 5.96 -5.89 10.27
C ALA A 45 7.22 -5.96 11.16
N ALA A 46 8.24 -6.72 10.74
CA ALA A 46 9.47 -6.92 11.50
C ALA A 46 10.47 -5.74 11.42
N ARG A 47 10.22 -4.73 10.58
CA ARG A 47 11.13 -3.59 10.40
C ARG A 47 10.72 -2.37 11.22
N PRO A 48 11.68 -1.52 11.63
CA PRO A 48 11.36 -0.22 12.20
C PRO A 48 10.62 0.67 11.19
N ALA A 49 9.53 1.30 11.63
CA ALA A 49 8.81 2.26 10.81
C ALA A 49 9.65 3.51 10.51
N GLN A 50 9.67 3.92 9.25
CA GLN A 50 10.32 5.13 8.74
C GLN A 50 9.28 6.13 8.26
N PHE A 51 9.40 7.39 8.70
CA PHE A 51 8.43 8.46 8.44
C PHE A 51 9.06 9.64 7.66
N GLY A 52 10.08 9.35 6.85
CA GLY A 52 10.88 10.37 6.16
C GLY A 52 10.63 10.51 4.66
N CYS A 53 9.64 9.81 4.09
CA CYS A 53 9.33 9.89 2.65
C CYS A 53 8.48 11.14 2.30
N PHE A 54 7.58 11.55 3.20
CA PHE A 54 6.68 12.71 3.03
C PHE A 54 5.82 12.71 1.76
N GLY A 55 5.62 11.57 1.10
CA GLY A 55 4.88 11.52 -0.17
C GLY A 55 5.68 12.03 -1.37
N LEU A 56 6.99 12.28 -1.22
CA LEU A 56 7.85 12.83 -2.28
C LEU A 56 7.97 11.93 -3.51
N HIS A 57 7.49 10.69 -3.45
CA HIS A 57 7.39 9.83 -4.63
C HIS A 57 6.49 10.43 -5.71
N GLU A 58 5.37 11.09 -5.39
CA GLU A 58 4.50 11.70 -6.40
C GLU A 58 5.17 12.93 -7.03
N TRP A 59 6.00 13.64 -6.27
CA TRP A 59 6.78 14.78 -6.74
C TRP A 59 7.91 14.32 -7.69
N ALA A 60 8.57 13.21 -7.36
CA ALA A 60 9.58 12.59 -8.21
C ALA A 60 9.01 12.03 -9.53
N MET A 61 7.74 11.64 -9.57
CA MET A 61 7.05 11.20 -10.80
C MET A 61 6.82 12.35 -11.80
N VAL A 62 6.88 13.61 -11.35
CA VAL A 62 6.71 14.82 -12.19
C VAL A 62 7.92 15.74 -12.14
N TYR A 63 9.08 15.25 -11.69
CA TYR A 63 10.30 16.04 -11.65
C TYR A 63 10.84 16.27 -13.07
N ARG A 64 11.07 17.53 -13.45
CA ARG A 64 11.45 17.95 -14.82
C ARG A 64 10.52 17.39 -15.88
N GLN A 65 9.25 17.40 -15.51
CA GLN A 65 8.09 16.99 -16.26
C GLN A 65 7.96 17.70 -17.62
N ASP A 66 8.49 18.90 -17.78
CA ASP A 66 8.50 19.63 -19.06
C ASP A 66 9.24 18.90 -20.19
N LYS A 67 10.09 17.91 -19.84
CA LYS A 67 10.81 17.05 -20.80
C LYS A 67 10.03 15.80 -21.23
N PHE A 68 8.88 15.52 -20.60
CA PHE A 68 8.10 14.28 -20.77
C PHE A 68 6.59 14.59 -20.80
N ASP A 69 5.75 13.70 -21.33
CA ASP A 69 4.29 13.93 -21.31
C ASP A 69 3.75 13.96 -19.87
N LEU A 70 2.75 14.81 -19.60
CA LEU A 70 2.10 14.93 -18.29
C LEU A 70 1.34 13.65 -17.94
N ARG A 71 1.77 12.99 -16.87
CA ARG A 71 0.88 12.06 -16.14
C ARG A 71 -0.24 12.90 -15.55
N HIS A 72 -1.45 12.72 -16.08
CA HIS A 72 -2.63 13.53 -15.75
C HIS A 72 -2.55 14.97 -16.30
N GLU A 73 -2.47 15.12 -17.62
CA GLU A 73 -2.58 16.42 -18.34
C GLU A 73 -3.73 17.33 -17.88
N TYR A 74 -4.77 16.75 -17.28
CA TYR A 74 -5.94 17.47 -16.78
C TYR A 74 -5.78 18.06 -15.36
N LEU A 75 -4.71 17.73 -14.63
CA LEU A 75 -4.46 18.22 -13.27
C LEU A 75 -3.38 19.30 -13.24
N GLN A 76 -3.66 20.39 -12.54
CA GLN A 76 -2.72 21.51 -12.38
C GLN A 76 -1.74 21.25 -11.24
N LEU A 77 -0.47 21.62 -11.42
CA LEU A 77 0.54 21.61 -10.36
C LEU A 77 0.39 22.85 -9.46
N ARG A 78 0.26 22.65 -8.14
CA ARG A 78 0.05 23.74 -7.17
C ARG A 78 1.14 24.81 -7.15
N LEU A 79 2.39 24.39 -7.36
CA LEU A 79 3.56 25.28 -7.33
C LEU A 79 4.12 25.56 -8.73
N GLY A 80 3.40 25.13 -9.78
CA GLY A 80 3.92 25.07 -11.15
C GLY A 80 5.12 24.12 -11.30
N PRO A 81 5.67 23.98 -12.51
CA PRO A 81 6.81 23.09 -12.78
C PRO A 81 8.05 23.44 -11.95
N ALA A 82 8.49 24.70 -11.98
CA ALA A 82 9.71 25.13 -11.28
C ALA A 82 9.63 24.99 -9.76
N GLY A 83 8.47 25.27 -9.15
CA GLY A 83 8.27 25.07 -7.72
C GLY A 83 8.24 23.60 -7.33
N THR A 84 7.67 22.75 -8.18
CA THR A 84 7.65 21.28 -8.00
C THR A 84 9.06 20.70 -8.04
N ASP A 85 9.87 21.13 -9.01
CA ASP A 85 11.28 20.73 -9.13
C ASP A 85 12.09 21.15 -7.91
N LYS A 86 11.90 22.40 -7.44
CA LYS A 86 12.56 22.90 -6.24
C LYS A 86 12.26 22.05 -5.00
N VAL A 87 11.02 21.57 -4.84
CA VAL A 87 10.67 20.67 -3.72
C VAL A 87 11.43 19.35 -3.83
N VAL A 88 11.59 18.78 -5.02
CA VAL A 88 12.40 17.57 -5.23
C VAL A 88 13.88 17.82 -4.90
N GLU A 89 14.44 18.93 -5.37
CA GLU A 89 15.85 19.28 -5.20
C GLU A 89 16.22 19.64 -3.75
N ASP A 90 15.33 20.31 -3.00
CA ASP A 90 15.55 20.72 -1.62
C ASP A 90 15.35 19.58 -0.59
N ASN A 91 14.90 18.40 -1.02
CA ASN A 91 14.54 17.31 -0.13
C ASN A 91 15.30 16.01 -0.38
N ARG A 92 15.43 15.21 0.68
CA ARG A 92 16.01 13.87 0.62
C ARG A 92 14.93 12.86 0.26
N ILE A 93 14.96 12.31 -0.95
CA ILE A 93 13.99 11.30 -1.37
C ILE A 93 14.46 9.92 -0.90
N ARG A 94 13.60 9.23 -0.16
CA ARG A 94 13.89 7.94 0.49
C ARG A 94 12.75 6.94 0.32
N CYS A 95 12.13 6.92 -0.86
CA CYS A 95 11.05 5.99 -1.15
C CYS A 95 11.60 4.56 -1.17
N SER A 96 11.04 3.70 -0.32
CA SER A 96 11.38 2.27 -0.24
C SER A 96 10.42 1.40 -1.04
N HIS A 97 9.35 1.97 -1.59
CA HIS A 97 8.24 1.24 -2.19
C HIS A 97 8.40 1.14 -3.71
N PHE A 98 8.63 -0.09 -4.20
CA PHE A 98 8.96 -0.30 -5.62
C PHE A 98 7.83 0.10 -6.57
N ASP A 99 6.57 -0.20 -6.23
CA ASP A 99 5.45 0.10 -7.15
C ASP A 99 5.18 1.62 -7.27
N ALA A 100 5.73 2.45 -6.40
CA ALA A 100 5.81 3.91 -6.57
C ALA A 100 7.11 4.32 -7.29
N PHE A 101 8.26 3.81 -6.84
CA PHE A 101 9.58 4.17 -7.39
C PHE A 101 9.70 3.93 -8.90
N ARG A 102 9.14 2.84 -9.43
CA ARG A 102 9.21 2.48 -10.86
C ARG A 102 8.55 3.48 -11.82
N PHE A 103 7.92 4.51 -11.27
CA PHE A 103 7.22 5.55 -12.01
C PHE A 103 7.93 6.91 -11.97
N TYR A 104 9.07 7.01 -11.29
CA TYR A 104 9.87 8.23 -11.27
C TYR A 104 10.25 8.65 -12.68
N THR A 105 10.41 9.96 -12.89
CA THR A 105 11.05 10.42 -14.12
C THR A 105 12.50 9.93 -14.17
N PRO A 106 13.10 9.73 -15.36
CA PRO A 106 14.49 9.31 -15.47
C PRO A 106 15.46 10.17 -14.66
N ASP A 107 15.23 11.49 -14.63
CA ASP A 107 16.04 12.47 -13.90
C ASP A 107 15.90 12.35 -12.36
N ALA A 108 14.79 11.78 -11.86
CA ALA A 108 14.55 11.64 -10.42
C ALA A 108 15.08 10.32 -9.83
N ILE A 109 15.34 9.29 -10.65
CA ILE A 109 15.75 7.95 -10.19
C ILE A 109 17.00 8.04 -9.30
N ALA A 110 18.03 8.78 -9.74
CA ALA A 110 19.29 8.91 -9.03
C ALA A 110 19.21 9.79 -7.76
N LEU A 111 18.10 10.53 -7.58
CA LEU A 111 17.87 11.36 -6.39
C LEU A 111 17.31 10.57 -5.20
N ASN A 112 16.77 9.36 -5.46
CA ASN A 112 16.32 8.49 -4.39
C ASN A 112 17.52 7.81 -3.72
N GLU A 113 17.64 7.92 -2.41
CA GLU A 113 18.74 7.29 -1.67
C GLU A 113 18.69 5.76 -1.67
N LEU A 114 17.51 5.22 -1.95
CA LEU A 114 17.27 3.79 -2.07
C LEU A 114 17.12 3.43 -3.54
N ALA A 115 17.45 2.18 -3.88
CA ALA A 115 17.15 1.61 -5.20
C ALA A 115 16.17 0.44 -5.06
N PRO A 116 14.87 0.70 -4.77
CA PRO A 116 13.86 -0.36 -4.77
C PRO A 116 13.79 -1.04 -6.13
N SER A 117 13.71 -2.37 -6.13
CA SER A 117 13.51 -3.20 -7.30
C SER A 117 12.45 -4.26 -7.01
N ARG A 118 11.95 -4.95 -8.04
CA ARG A 118 11.04 -6.07 -7.83
C ARG A 118 11.70 -7.17 -7.02
N GLU A 119 12.98 -7.45 -7.27
CA GLU A 119 13.74 -8.51 -6.59
C GLU A 119 13.97 -8.21 -5.11
N ASN A 120 14.25 -6.94 -4.77
CA ASN A 120 14.56 -6.54 -3.39
C ASN A 120 13.34 -6.05 -2.59
N GLN A 121 12.16 -5.93 -3.21
CA GLN A 121 10.94 -5.40 -2.59
C GLN A 121 10.68 -5.98 -1.19
N ARG A 122 10.80 -7.32 -1.05
CA ARG A 122 10.59 -8.02 0.23
C ARG A 122 11.52 -7.57 1.35
N HIS A 123 12.66 -6.97 1.01
CA HIS A 123 13.66 -6.45 1.94
C HIS A 123 13.53 -4.94 2.20
N MET A 124 12.76 -4.22 1.38
CA MET A 124 12.66 -2.75 1.42
C MET A 124 11.37 -2.24 2.06
N GLU A 125 10.24 -2.96 1.94
CA GLU A 125 8.94 -2.50 2.48
C GLU A 125 9.02 -2.28 3.99
N GLN A 126 8.41 -1.21 4.50
CA GLN A 126 8.50 -0.83 5.91
C GLN A 126 7.18 -0.23 6.43
N PRO A 127 6.85 -0.36 7.74
CA PRO A 127 5.50 -0.08 8.26
C PRO A 127 5.02 1.37 8.17
N GLY A 128 5.93 2.33 8.08
CA GLY A 128 5.63 3.75 7.94
C GLY A 128 5.30 4.16 6.50
N CYS A 129 5.56 3.32 5.49
CA CYS A 129 5.27 3.66 4.10
C CYS A 129 3.76 3.66 3.86
N LEU A 130 3.20 4.79 3.40
CA LEU A 130 1.77 4.86 3.07
C LEU A 130 1.38 3.79 2.05
N HIS A 131 2.16 3.59 1.00
CA HIS A 131 1.82 2.59 -0.03
C HIS A 131 1.96 1.16 0.45
N ALA A 132 2.95 0.83 1.29
CA ALA A 132 3.02 -0.50 1.90
C ALA A 132 1.80 -0.80 2.79
N ASN A 133 1.20 0.24 3.39
CA ASN A 133 -0.02 0.14 4.18
C ASN A 133 -1.28 0.07 3.29
N MET A 134 -1.33 0.85 2.20
CA MET A 134 -2.38 0.80 1.18
C MET A 134 -2.44 -0.58 0.48
N ASP A 135 -1.28 -1.18 0.27
CA ASP A 135 -1.10 -2.49 -0.35
C ASP A 135 -1.69 -3.66 0.46
N LEU A 136 -2.08 -3.46 1.73
CA LEU A 136 -2.81 -4.49 2.47
C LEU A 136 -4.08 -4.90 1.72
N TYR A 137 -4.78 -3.94 1.10
CA TYR A 137 -5.91 -4.25 0.22
C TYR A 137 -5.45 -5.06 -0.99
N LYS A 138 -4.33 -4.69 -1.63
CA LYS A 138 -3.75 -5.41 -2.78
C LYS A 138 -3.51 -6.88 -2.45
N TRP A 139 -2.92 -7.17 -1.30
CA TRP A 139 -2.66 -8.53 -0.87
C TRP A 139 -3.95 -9.27 -0.50
N ALA A 140 -4.89 -8.59 0.15
CA ALA A 140 -6.16 -9.18 0.54
C ALA A 140 -7.02 -9.58 -0.68
N TYR A 141 -7.26 -8.65 -1.62
CA TYR A 141 -8.15 -8.93 -2.76
C TYR A 141 -7.57 -9.95 -3.74
N LYS A 142 -6.23 -9.99 -3.91
CA LYS A 142 -5.57 -10.97 -4.79
C LYS A 142 -5.70 -12.41 -4.30
N LEU A 143 -6.01 -12.59 -3.02
CA LEU A 143 -6.15 -13.89 -2.39
C LEU A 143 -7.62 -14.29 -2.17
N LEU A 144 -8.58 -13.54 -2.71
CA LEU A 144 -9.97 -13.97 -2.74
C LEU A 144 -10.12 -15.30 -3.51
N PRO A 145 -10.97 -16.23 -3.03
CA PRO A 145 -11.87 -16.11 -1.87
C PRO A 145 -11.28 -16.69 -0.57
N ALA A 146 -9.96 -16.88 -0.47
CA ALA A 146 -9.31 -17.55 0.68
C ALA A 146 -9.29 -16.72 1.98
N LEU A 147 -9.66 -15.43 1.92
CA LEU A 147 -9.68 -14.51 3.05
C LEU A 147 -11.11 -14.04 3.35
N PRO A 148 -11.45 -13.77 4.63
CA PRO A 148 -12.75 -13.22 5.01
C PRO A 148 -13.05 -11.90 4.29
N SER A 149 -14.25 -11.76 3.73
CA SER A 149 -14.64 -10.56 2.98
C SER A 149 -14.59 -9.29 3.82
N GLU A 150 -14.95 -9.38 5.10
CA GLU A 150 -14.88 -8.27 6.06
C GLU A 150 -13.44 -7.76 6.21
N LEU A 151 -12.46 -8.67 6.29
CA LEU A 151 -11.04 -8.28 6.36
C LEU A 151 -10.55 -7.63 5.06
N VAL A 152 -11.04 -8.09 3.91
CA VAL A 152 -10.76 -7.44 2.61
C VAL A 152 -11.33 -6.02 2.58
N MET A 153 -12.55 -5.83 3.09
CA MET A 153 -13.20 -4.52 3.18
C MET A 153 -12.49 -3.58 4.18
N ASP A 154 -12.08 -4.07 5.36
CA ASP A 154 -11.28 -3.28 6.30
C ASP A 154 -9.99 -2.76 5.65
N CYS A 155 -9.32 -3.62 4.87
CA CYS A 155 -8.12 -3.23 4.12
C CYS A 155 -8.44 -2.22 3.01
N PHE A 156 -9.57 -2.37 2.33
CA PHE A 156 -10.04 -1.42 1.32
C PHE A 156 -10.30 -0.02 1.92
N GLU A 157 -11.00 0.05 3.05
CA GLU A 157 -11.31 1.32 3.73
C GLU A 157 -10.05 2.04 4.20
N LEU A 158 -9.06 1.30 4.70
CA LEU A 158 -7.74 1.86 5.02
C LEU A 158 -7.04 2.37 3.74
N SER A 159 -7.01 1.56 2.69
CA SER A 159 -6.39 1.92 1.40
C SER A 159 -7.00 3.20 0.80
N TRP A 160 -8.33 3.32 0.86
CA TRP A 160 -9.06 4.50 0.40
C TRP A 160 -8.65 5.78 1.16
N ARG A 161 -8.66 5.73 2.51
CA ARG A 161 -8.25 6.87 3.33
C ARG A 161 -6.78 7.25 3.14
N ILE A 162 -5.90 6.25 2.99
CA ILE A 162 -4.49 6.50 2.67
C ILE A 162 -4.35 7.14 1.29
N ARG A 163 -5.09 6.68 0.28
CA ARG A 163 -5.07 7.27 -1.07
C ARG A 163 -5.51 8.74 -1.04
N ALA A 164 -6.55 9.07 -0.27
CA ALA A 164 -6.96 10.47 -0.07
C ALA A 164 -5.79 11.31 0.46
N MET A 165 -5.12 10.86 1.53
CA MET A 165 -3.95 11.55 2.09
C MET A 165 -2.78 11.65 1.09
N ASP A 166 -2.48 10.58 0.35
CA ASP A 166 -1.43 10.55 -0.69
C ASP A 166 -1.69 11.62 -1.76
N MET A 167 -2.95 11.76 -2.19
CA MET A 167 -3.35 12.81 -3.13
C MET A 167 -3.26 14.21 -2.52
N GLN A 168 -3.66 14.40 -1.26
CA GLN A 168 -3.52 15.69 -0.58
C GLN A 168 -2.05 16.14 -0.45
N ALA A 169 -1.11 15.20 -0.31
CA ALA A 169 0.33 15.46 -0.19
C ALA A 169 1.08 15.48 -1.54
N SER A 170 0.39 15.22 -2.65
CA SER A 170 0.98 15.17 -4.00
C SER A 170 1.49 16.55 -4.47
N PRO A 171 1.85 16.76 -5.74
CA PRO A 171 2.09 18.11 -6.29
C PRO A 171 0.85 18.74 -6.95
N TYR A 172 -0.26 18.00 -7.10
CA TYR A 172 -1.45 18.44 -7.85
C TYR A 172 -2.44 19.23 -7.00
N ASP A 173 -3.08 20.26 -7.58
CA ASP A 173 -4.20 20.95 -6.94
C ASP A 173 -5.49 20.15 -7.10
N LEU A 174 -6.06 19.73 -5.96
CA LEU A 174 -7.26 18.91 -5.88
C LEU A 174 -8.28 19.50 -4.89
N ALA A 175 -8.13 20.79 -4.53
CA ALA A 175 -9.00 21.43 -3.55
C ALA A 175 -10.47 21.43 -4.01
N GLU A 176 -10.72 21.70 -5.31
CA GLU A 176 -12.07 21.67 -5.90
C GLU A 176 -12.69 20.27 -5.89
N TRP A 177 -11.87 19.23 -5.76
CA TRP A 177 -12.29 17.83 -5.70
C TRP A 177 -12.49 17.34 -4.26
N GLY A 178 -12.37 18.24 -3.27
CA GLY A 178 -12.52 17.95 -1.85
C GLY A 178 -11.25 17.49 -1.14
N TYR A 179 -10.08 17.61 -1.78
CA TYR A 179 -8.79 17.20 -1.23
C TYR A 179 -7.85 18.41 -1.05
N PRO A 180 -8.07 19.26 -0.03
CA PRO A 180 -7.18 20.39 0.24
C PRO A 180 -5.76 19.88 0.57
N PRO A 181 -4.72 20.62 0.15
CA PRO A 181 -3.36 20.10 0.18
C PRO A 181 -2.78 20.02 1.59
N ILE A 182 -2.08 18.91 1.87
CA ILE A 182 -1.09 18.82 2.95
C ILE A 182 0.23 19.32 2.34
N ARG A 183 0.62 20.55 2.72
CA ARG A 183 1.74 21.29 2.10
C ARG A 183 3.11 20.79 2.55
N ILE A 184 3.52 19.61 2.09
CA ILE A 184 4.78 18.95 2.47
C ILE A 184 6.05 19.72 2.04
N GLU A 185 5.92 20.78 1.25
CA GLU A 185 6.98 21.75 0.98
C GLU A 185 7.32 22.64 2.20
N THR A 186 6.46 22.65 3.22
CA THR A 186 6.63 23.40 4.48
C THR A 186 6.96 22.49 5.66
N THR A 187 7.57 23.05 6.71
CA THR A 187 7.83 22.31 7.96
C THR A 187 6.53 21.89 8.65
N GLU A 188 5.54 22.78 8.67
CA GLU A 188 4.24 22.56 9.29
C GLU A 188 3.47 21.45 8.56
N GLY A 189 3.48 21.47 7.22
CA GLY A 189 2.84 20.43 6.43
C GLY A 189 3.53 19.06 6.56
N LYS A 190 4.86 19.01 6.69
CA LYS A 190 5.58 17.76 7.01
C LYS A 190 5.20 17.23 8.39
N ALA A 191 5.05 18.10 9.39
CA ALA A 191 4.61 17.70 10.73
C ALA A 191 3.20 17.10 10.69
N ALA A 192 2.25 17.75 10.03
CA ALA A 192 0.89 17.25 9.83
C ALA A 192 0.89 15.91 9.07
N TYR A 193 1.69 15.80 8.00
CA TYR A 193 1.84 14.54 7.25
C TYR A 193 2.30 13.40 8.16
N VAL A 194 3.34 13.62 8.98
CA VAL A 194 3.88 12.57 9.87
C VAL A 194 2.87 12.14 10.93
N GLU A 195 2.06 13.07 11.45
CA GLU A 195 0.98 12.73 12.40
C GLU A 195 -0.02 11.74 11.78
N HIS A 196 -0.56 12.07 10.59
CA HIS A 196 -1.47 11.18 9.87
C HIS A 196 -0.78 9.86 9.47
N GLN A 197 0.46 9.92 9.00
CA GLN A 197 1.23 8.74 8.60
C GLN A 197 1.42 7.76 9.77
N ARG A 198 1.64 8.26 11.00
CA ARG A 198 1.74 7.43 12.20
C ARG A 198 0.42 6.76 12.57
N ALA A 199 -0.70 7.48 12.46
CA ALA A 199 -2.01 6.92 12.71
C ALA A 199 -2.32 5.77 11.73
N PHE A 200 -2.08 5.99 10.42
CA PHE A 200 -2.25 4.94 9.41
C PHE A 200 -1.30 3.76 9.61
N ALA A 201 -0.05 4.00 10.01
CA ALA A 201 0.89 2.92 10.29
C ALA A 201 0.43 2.04 11.46
N ALA A 202 -0.14 2.63 12.51
CA ALA A 202 -0.68 1.89 13.65
C ALA A 202 -1.89 1.04 13.26
N GLU A 203 -2.83 1.63 12.50
CA GLU A 203 -4.01 0.91 12.00
C GLU A 203 -3.61 -0.23 11.04
N ALA A 204 -2.70 0.06 10.10
CA ALA A 204 -2.17 -0.93 9.17
C ALA A 204 -1.44 -2.07 9.89
N ALA A 205 -0.79 -1.81 11.03
CA ALA A 205 -0.15 -2.86 11.82
C ALA A 205 -1.16 -3.89 12.34
N ALA A 206 -2.33 -3.44 12.81
CA ALA A 206 -3.39 -4.32 13.26
C ALA A 206 -3.95 -5.16 12.10
N LEU A 207 -4.26 -4.54 10.95
CA LEU A 207 -4.75 -5.26 9.77
C LEU A 207 -3.73 -6.23 9.19
N ARG A 208 -2.46 -5.84 9.15
CA ARG A 208 -1.35 -6.71 8.73
C ARG A 208 -1.22 -7.94 9.61
N GLY A 209 -1.39 -7.79 10.92
CA GLY A 209 -1.44 -8.90 11.87
C GLY A 209 -2.60 -9.86 11.59
N ARG A 210 -3.81 -9.32 11.39
CA ARG A 210 -5.01 -10.10 11.04
C ARG A 210 -4.84 -10.85 9.72
N LEU A 211 -4.28 -10.20 8.70
CA LEU A 211 -3.96 -10.84 7.41
C LEU A 211 -2.94 -11.98 7.60
N ALA A 212 -1.84 -11.74 8.31
CA ALA A 212 -0.84 -12.76 8.56
C ALA A 212 -1.38 -13.97 9.36
N GLN A 213 -2.37 -13.75 10.23
CA GLN A 213 -3.09 -14.83 10.93
C GLN A 213 -4.01 -15.60 9.98
N ALA A 214 -4.78 -14.90 9.15
CA ALA A 214 -5.67 -15.51 8.15
C ALA A 214 -4.90 -16.31 7.08
N LEU A 215 -3.68 -15.90 6.75
CA LEU A 215 -2.79 -16.65 5.84
C LEU A 215 -2.11 -17.84 6.49
N ALA A 216 -1.92 -17.83 7.82
CA ALA A 216 -1.19 -18.89 8.52
C ALA A 216 -1.68 -20.31 8.20
N PRO A 217 -2.99 -20.62 8.18
CA PRO A 217 -3.43 -21.96 7.83
C PRO A 217 -3.21 -22.28 6.36
N LEU A 218 -3.12 -21.30 5.45
CA LEU A 218 -2.97 -21.50 4.00
C LEU A 218 -1.54 -21.86 3.59
N LYS A 219 -0.59 -21.76 4.52
CA LYS A 219 0.79 -22.16 4.29
C LYS A 219 0.88 -23.69 4.18
N PRO A 220 1.75 -24.22 3.31
CA PRO A 220 2.11 -25.62 3.40
C PRO A 220 2.77 -25.89 4.76
N SER A 221 2.55 -27.09 5.30
CA SER A 221 3.38 -27.59 6.41
C SER A 221 4.83 -27.55 5.96
N GLU A 222 5.72 -27.02 6.78
CA GLU A 222 7.16 -27.14 6.56
C GLU A 222 7.49 -28.65 6.60
N THR A 223 7.74 -29.25 5.43
CA THR A 223 8.41 -30.55 5.30
C THR A 223 9.90 -30.40 5.52
#